data_AF-A0A2H9PA90-F1
#
_entry.id   AF-A0A2H9PA90-F1
#
_cell.length_a   1.000
_cell.length_b   1.000
_cell.length_c   1.000
_cell.angle_alpha   90.00
_cell.angle_beta   90.00
_cell.angle_gamma   90.00
#
_symmetry.space_group_name_H-M   'P 1'
#
loop_
_entity.id
_entity.type
_entity.pdbx_description
1 polymer ?
#
loop_
_entity_poly.entity_id
_entity_poly.type
_entity_poly.pdbx_seq_one_letter_code
_entity_poly.pdbx_strand_id
1 'polypeptide(L)'
;MKVYISTDLEGISGVLTFQQTGRDEKGQEYEKARHLLTRDVNAAVDGAISGGAEEVVVIDGHGGGFNFIIEELDPRASYIMGPGRVNICPGLDESFDAVLLVGFHAMAGTKGGILDHTQSSTT
;
A
#
# COMPACT_ATOMS: atom_id res chain seq x y z
N MET A 1 1.83 13.56 16.98
CA MET A 1 2.75 12.90 16.02
C MET A 1 1.98 12.58 14.74
N LYS A 2 2.55 12.89 13.57
CA LYS A 2 1.92 12.70 12.25
C LYS A 2 2.67 11.65 11.44
N VAL A 3 1.98 10.59 11.04
CA VAL A 3 2.56 9.43 10.33
C VAL A 3 2.00 9.33 8.93
N TYR A 4 2.89 9.15 7.95
CA TYR A 4 2.53 8.82 6.57
C TYR A 4 2.73 7.32 6.34
N ILE A 5 1.76 6.65 5.72
CA ILE A 5 1.85 5.25 5.35
C ILE A 5 1.77 5.17 3.83
N SER A 6 2.89 4.81 3.19
CA SER A 6 2.92 4.47 1.77
C SER A 6 2.72 2.98 1.59
N THR A 7 1.78 2.60 0.74
CA THR A 7 1.40 1.19 0.57
C THR A 7 1.67 0.71 -0.84
N ASP A 8 2.05 -0.55 -0.94
CA ASP A 8 2.07 -1.31 -2.19
C ASP A 8 1.42 -2.68 -1.97
N LEU A 9 1.16 -3.46 -3.03
CA LEU A 9 0.38 -4.69 -2.95
C LEU A 9 1.23 -5.96 -2.97
N GLU A 10 2.33 -5.96 -3.71
CA GLU A 10 3.18 -7.13 -3.96
C GLU A 10 3.78 -7.74 -2.70
N GLY A 11 4.10 -6.91 -1.71
CA GLY A 11 4.70 -7.32 -0.44
C GLY A 11 3.71 -7.49 0.70
N ILE A 12 2.40 -7.40 0.45
CA ILE A 12 1.37 -7.61 1.47
C ILE A 12 1.33 -9.08 1.89
N SER A 13 1.00 -9.31 3.17
CA SER A 13 0.90 -10.64 3.73
C SER A 13 -0.04 -11.54 2.92
N GLY A 14 0.49 -12.63 2.35
CA GLY A 14 -0.27 -13.60 1.56
C GLY A 14 -0.36 -13.30 0.06
N VAL A 15 0.26 -12.23 -0.43
CA VAL A 15 0.43 -11.96 -1.87
C VAL A 15 1.74 -12.59 -2.34
N LEU A 16 1.65 -13.47 -3.36
CA LEU A 16 2.76 -14.31 -3.82
C LEU A 16 2.88 -14.37 -5.34
N THR A 17 1.83 -13.96 -6.07
CA THR A 17 1.72 -14.11 -7.53
C THR A 17 1.21 -12.83 -8.18
N PHE A 18 1.60 -12.57 -9.45
CA PHE A 18 1.13 -11.40 -10.20
C PHE A 18 -0.39 -11.40 -10.46
N GLN A 19 -1.06 -12.55 -10.40
CA GLN A 19 -2.52 -12.62 -10.50
C GLN A 19 -3.20 -11.93 -9.30
N GLN A 20 -2.56 -11.96 -8.13
CA GLN A 20 -3.05 -11.29 -6.92
C GLN A 20 -2.80 -9.78 -6.95
N THR A 21 -1.95 -9.27 -7.83
CA THR A 21 -1.63 -7.83 -7.90
C THR A 21 -2.49 -7.09 -8.93
N GLY A 22 -3.34 -7.80 -9.68
CA GLY A 22 -4.15 -7.16 -10.72
C GLY A 22 -3.33 -6.73 -11.94
N ARG A 23 -2.08 -7.20 -12.06
CA ARG A 23 -1.20 -6.95 -13.22
C ARG A 23 -1.78 -7.54 -14.51
N ASP A 24 -2.10 -8.83 -14.47
CA ASP A 24 -2.56 -9.58 -15.64
C ASP A 24 -4.07 -9.46 -15.82
N GLU A 25 -4.83 -9.65 -14.74
CA GLU A 25 -6.28 -9.53 -14.70
C GLU A 25 -6.77 -9.10 -13.30
N LYS A 26 -7.88 -8.36 -13.24
CA LYS A 26 -8.57 -8.03 -11.98
C LYS A 26 -9.61 -9.10 -11.65
N GLY A 27 -9.13 -10.29 -11.32
CA GLY A 27 -9.94 -11.47 -11.03
C GLY A 27 -10.17 -11.74 -9.54
N GLN A 28 -10.65 -12.94 -9.20
CA GLN A 28 -10.96 -13.32 -7.82
C GLN A 28 -9.76 -13.26 -6.88
N GLU A 29 -8.56 -13.62 -7.36
CA GLU A 29 -7.34 -13.58 -6.55
C GLU A 29 -6.91 -12.14 -6.23
N TYR A 30 -7.07 -11.22 -7.17
CA TYR A 30 -6.87 -9.79 -6.92
C TYR A 30 -7.88 -9.24 -5.91
N GLU A 31 -9.16 -9.58 -6.03
CA GLU A 31 -10.16 -9.15 -5.04
C GLU A 31 -9.86 -9.68 -3.63
N LYS A 32 -9.42 -10.93 -3.48
CA LYS A 32 -8.93 -11.45 -2.19
C LYS A 32 -7.74 -10.66 -1.67
N ALA A 33 -6.78 -10.35 -2.54
CA ALA A 33 -5.58 -9.60 -2.18
C ALA A 33 -5.90 -8.15 -1.74
N ARG A 34 -6.91 -7.51 -2.33
CA ARG A 34 -7.40 -6.20 -1.89
C ARG A 34 -7.87 -6.20 -0.44
N HIS A 35 -8.62 -7.24 -0.03
CA HIS A 35 -8.99 -7.42 1.39
C HIS A 35 -7.76 -7.64 2.29
N LEU A 36 -6.76 -8.39 1.83
CA LEU A 36 -5.51 -8.57 2.59
C LEU A 36 -4.76 -7.25 2.75
N LEU A 37 -4.63 -6.46 1.67
CA LEU A 37 -4.04 -5.12 1.69
C LEU A 37 -4.76 -4.22 2.69
N THR A 38 -6.08 -4.14 2.63
CA THR A 38 -6.86 -3.32 3.57
C THR A 38 -6.65 -3.76 5.03
N ARG A 39 -6.53 -5.06 5.30
CA ARG A 39 -6.26 -5.55 6.66
C ARG A 39 -4.86 -5.20 7.15
N ASP A 40 -3.84 -5.36 6.32
CA ASP A 40 -2.46 -5.00 6.67
C ASP A 40 -2.33 -3.47 6.87
N VAL A 41 -3.01 -2.67 6.04
CA VAL A 41 -3.13 -1.22 6.21
C VAL A 41 -3.76 -0.87 7.55
N ASN A 42 -4.91 -1.47 7.89
CA ASN A 42 -5.58 -1.22 9.16
C ASN A 42 -4.71 -1.61 10.35
N ALA A 43 -3.96 -2.70 10.26
CA ALA A 43 -3.00 -3.09 11.29
C ALA A 43 -1.87 -2.06 11.43
N ALA A 44 -1.37 -1.50 10.33
CA ALA A 44 -0.37 -0.44 10.35
C ALA A 44 -0.92 0.87 10.95
N VAL A 45 -2.16 1.24 10.62
CA VAL A 45 -2.87 2.39 11.21
C VAL A 45 -3.04 2.19 12.72
N ASP A 46 -3.53 1.03 13.16
CA ASP A 46 -3.73 0.72 14.57
C ASP A 46 -2.40 0.72 15.35
N GLY A 47 -1.34 0.18 14.75
CA GLY A 47 0.02 0.23 15.30
C GLY A 47 0.55 1.65 15.44
N ALA A 48 0.36 2.51 14.42
CA ALA A 48 0.78 3.90 14.46
C ALA A 48 0.05 4.68 15.57
N ILE A 49 -1.27 4.53 15.68
CA ILE A 49 -2.09 5.17 16.72
C ILE A 49 -1.70 4.67 18.11
N SER A 50 -1.54 3.35 18.27
CA SER A 50 -1.06 2.75 19.53
C SER A 50 0.34 3.23 19.91
N GLY A 51 1.16 3.56 18.91
CA GLY A 51 2.47 4.21 19.07
C GLY A 51 2.43 5.71 19.38
N GLY A 52 1.24 6.32 19.47
CA GLY A 52 1.05 7.73 19.80
C GLY A 52 0.85 8.66 18.60
N ALA A 53 0.58 8.12 17.40
CA ALA A 53 0.19 8.95 16.26
C ALA A 53 -1.18 9.60 16.53
N GLU A 54 -1.27 10.90 16.28
CA GLU A 54 -2.51 11.69 16.37
C GLU A 54 -3.12 11.90 14.99
N GLU A 55 -2.29 11.85 13.94
CA GLU A 55 -2.69 11.95 12.54
C GLU A 55 -2.02 10.85 11.73
N VAL A 56 -2.81 10.11 10.95
CA VAL A 56 -2.33 9.07 10.04
C VAL A 56 -2.87 9.33 8.65
N VAL A 57 -1.98 9.45 7.68
CA VAL A 57 -2.32 9.59 6.25
C VAL A 57 -1.81 8.38 5.51
N VAL A 58 -2.68 7.71 4.76
CA VAL A 58 -2.37 6.49 4.01
C VAL A 58 -2.58 6.74 2.52
N ILE A 59 -1.62 6.36 1.70
CA ILE A 59 -1.71 6.46 0.24
C ILE A 59 -1.90 5.06 -0.36
N ASP A 60 -2.92 4.88 -1.21
CA ASP A 60 -3.11 3.63 -1.98
C ASP A 60 -2.10 3.57 -3.14
N GLY A 61 -0.84 3.26 -2.85
CA GLY A 61 0.27 3.46 -3.78
C GLY A 61 0.37 2.43 -4.92
N HIS A 62 -0.38 1.33 -4.86
CA HIS A 62 -0.28 0.28 -5.86
C HIS A 62 -1.02 0.62 -7.17
N GLY A 63 -0.31 0.58 -8.29
CA GLY A 63 -0.89 0.79 -9.63
C GLY A 63 -1.70 2.09 -9.74
N GLY A 64 -2.97 1.98 -10.14
CA GLY A 64 -3.88 3.15 -10.26
C GLY A 64 -4.42 3.68 -8.92
N GLY A 65 -4.17 2.97 -7.82
CA GLY A 65 -4.58 3.34 -6.47
C GLY A 65 -6.09 3.25 -6.22
N PHE A 66 -6.67 2.13 -6.62
CA PHE A 66 -8.08 1.77 -6.45
C PHE A 66 -8.23 0.38 -5.79
N ASN A 67 -7.37 0.09 -4.83
CA ASN A 67 -7.17 -1.24 -4.27
C ASN A 67 -7.85 -1.41 -2.91
N PHE A 68 -8.00 -0.36 -2.11
CA PHE A 68 -8.65 -0.50 -0.81
C PHE A 68 -10.14 -0.90 -0.90
N ILE A 69 -10.61 -1.60 0.13
CA ILE A 69 -12.02 -1.89 0.40
C ILE A 69 -12.53 -0.82 1.36
N ILE A 70 -13.28 0.17 0.82
CA ILE A 70 -13.66 1.39 1.55
C ILE A 70 -14.42 1.08 2.84
N GLU A 71 -15.31 0.11 2.79
CA GLU A 71 -16.16 -0.29 3.91
C GLU A 71 -15.37 -0.96 5.05
N GLU A 72 -14.14 -1.40 4.78
CA GLU A 72 -13.27 -2.06 5.76
C GLU A 72 -12.19 -1.12 6.30
N LEU A 73 -11.97 0.06 5.73
CA LEU A 73 -10.91 0.98 6.14
C LEU A 73 -11.11 1.51 7.56
N ASP A 74 -10.01 1.60 8.32
CA ASP A 74 -10.02 2.21 9.64
C ASP A 74 -10.40 3.70 9.56
N PRO A 75 -11.50 4.14 10.20
CA PRO A 75 -11.99 5.51 10.06
C PRO A 75 -11.11 6.55 10.78
N ARG A 76 -10.09 6.14 11.54
CA ARG A 76 -9.18 7.03 12.26
C ARG A 76 -8.08 7.61 11.37
N ALA A 77 -7.90 7.08 10.16
CA ALA A 77 -6.91 7.56 9.20
C ALA A 77 -7.56 8.32 8.02
N SER A 78 -6.76 9.14 7.35
CA SER A 78 -7.12 9.79 6.08
C SER A 78 -6.48 9.05 4.91
N TYR A 79 -7.23 8.89 3.81
CA TYR A 79 -6.80 8.07 2.68
C TYR A 79 -6.68 8.88 1.40
N ILE A 80 -5.57 8.72 0.68
CA ILE A 80 -5.34 9.28 -0.63
C ILE A 80 -5.47 8.15 -1.67
N MET A 81 -6.49 8.27 -2.52
CA MET A 81 -6.90 7.25 -3.49
C MET A 81 -7.10 7.85 -4.89
N GLY A 82 -7.10 6.99 -5.90
CA GLY A 82 -7.32 7.37 -7.30
C GLY A 82 -6.06 7.77 -8.08
N PRO A 83 -6.24 8.22 -9.33
CA PRO A 83 -5.16 8.47 -10.28
C PRO A 83 -4.58 9.88 -10.10
N GLY A 84 -3.60 10.26 -10.94
CA GLY A 84 -3.09 11.63 -11.00
C GLY A 84 -2.09 12.00 -9.91
N ARG A 85 -1.41 11.00 -9.33
CA ARG A 85 -0.34 11.20 -8.35
C ARG A 85 0.91 11.73 -9.04
N VAL A 86 1.52 12.76 -8.46
CA VAL A 86 2.75 13.37 -9.01
C VAL A 86 4.02 12.60 -8.64
N ASN A 87 3.97 11.79 -7.58
CA ASN A 87 5.04 10.94 -7.10
C ASN A 87 4.44 9.80 -6.22
N ILE A 88 5.31 8.95 -5.64
CA ILE A 88 4.92 7.80 -4.82
C ILE A 88 4.37 8.16 -3.41
N CYS A 89 4.59 9.39 -2.96
CA CYS A 89 4.18 9.88 -1.63
C CYS A 89 3.60 11.30 -1.74
N PRO A 90 2.48 11.51 -2.45
CA PRO A 90 1.92 12.84 -2.61
C PRO A 90 1.44 13.39 -1.27
N GLY A 91 1.71 14.68 -1.04
CA GLY A 91 1.37 15.37 0.20
C GLY A 91 2.31 15.08 1.38
N LEU A 92 3.34 14.25 1.20
CA LEU A 92 4.40 14.09 2.19
C LEU A 92 5.30 15.34 2.21
N ASP A 93 5.48 15.92 3.38
CA ASP A 93 6.30 17.11 3.63
C ASP A 93 6.98 17.06 5.01
N GLU A 94 7.65 18.13 5.40
CA GLU A 94 8.39 18.25 6.67
C GLU A 94 7.48 18.24 7.93
N SER A 95 6.15 18.26 7.77
CA SER A 95 5.21 18.16 8.91
C SER A 95 5.02 16.73 9.43
N PHE A 96 5.49 15.72 8.69
CA PHE A 96 5.41 14.32 9.09
C PHE A 96 6.61 13.91 9.93
N ASP A 97 6.35 13.22 11.03
CA ASP A 97 7.39 12.72 11.95
C ASP A 97 7.97 11.38 11.48
N ALA A 98 7.18 10.59 10.74
CA ALA A 98 7.58 9.26 10.28
C ALA A 98 6.88 8.87 8.97
N VAL A 99 7.56 7.99 8.21
CA VAL A 99 7.01 7.30 7.04
C VAL A 99 7.11 5.80 7.25
N LEU A 100 6.00 5.10 7.05
CA LEU A 100 5.94 3.64 7.01
C LEU A 100 5.76 3.18 5.56
N LEU A 101 6.58 2.22 5.12
CA LEU A 101 6.45 1.57 3.82
C LEU A 101 5.85 0.19 4.04
N VAL A 102 4.59 0.00 3.65
CA VAL A 102 3.80 -1.20 3.94
C VAL A 102 3.52 -1.95 2.63
N GLY A 103 3.79 -3.25 2.60
CA GLY A 103 3.55 -4.05 1.40
C GLY A 103 4.52 -3.81 0.24
N PHE A 104 5.64 -3.12 0.48
CA PHE A 104 6.69 -2.91 -0.52
C PHE A 104 7.44 -4.20 -0.83
N HIS A 105 7.97 -4.30 -2.05
CA HIS A 105 8.65 -5.49 -2.56
C HIS A 105 10.09 -5.19 -3.00
N ALA A 106 10.82 -6.24 -3.38
CA ALA A 106 12.20 -6.12 -3.81
C ALA A 106 12.31 -5.43 -5.18
N MET A 107 13.40 -4.67 -5.39
CA MET A 107 13.71 -4.03 -6.66
C MET A 107 14.03 -5.05 -7.76
N ALA A 108 13.92 -4.65 -9.03
CA ALA A 108 14.14 -5.53 -10.18
C ALA A 108 15.54 -6.16 -10.19
N GLY A 109 15.60 -7.46 -10.46
CA GLY A 109 16.84 -8.24 -10.48
C GLY A 109 17.29 -8.76 -9.12
N THR A 110 16.48 -8.57 -8.07
CA THR A 110 16.82 -9.08 -6.74
C THR A 110 16.65 -10.59 -6.71
N LYS A 111 17.77 -11.32 -6.55
CA LYS A 111 17.76 -12.78 -6.52
C LYS A 111 16.86 -13.30 -5.39
N GLY A 112 15.83 -14.07 -5.77
CA GLY A 112 14.87 -14.65 -4.82
C GLY A 112 13.84 -13.65 -4.28
N GLY A 113 13.78 -12.43 -4.82
CA GLY A 113 12.71 -11.49 -4.54
C GLY A 113 11.39 -11.99 -5.10
N ILE A 114 10.37 -12.09 -4.24
CA ILE A 114 9.01 -12.38 -4.69
C ILE A 114 8.49 -11.14 -5.40
N LEU A 115 7.97 -11.32 -6.62
CA LEU A 115 7.41 -10.25 -7.45
C LEU A 115 8.37 -9.08 -7.69
N ASP A 116 9.68 -9.36 -7.80
CA ASP A 116 10.70 -8.32 -7.93
C ASP A 116 10.54 -7.52 -9.22
N HIS A 117 10.44 -6.20 -9.09
CA HIS A 117 10.40 -5.26 -10.20
C HIS A 117 10.66 -3.83 -9.72
N THR A 118 10.61 -2.83 -10.59
CA THR A 118 10.77 -1.43 -10.19
C THR A 118 9.83 -0.57 -11.02
N GLN A 119 8.80 -0.02 -10.38
CA GLN A 119 7.71 0.78 -10.97
C GLN A 119 6.81 0.01 -11.94
N SER A 120 7.40 -0.59 -12.98
CA SER A 120 6.70 -1.40 -13.97
C SER A 120 7.34 -2.77 -14.08
N SER A 121 6.51 -3.80 -14.13
CA SER A 121 6.89 -5.16 -14.51
C SER A 121 6.70 -5.43 -16.01
N THR A 122 6.18 -4.47 -16.77
CA THR A 122 6.03 -4.55 -18.23
C THR A 122 7.34 -4.10 -18.88
N THR A 123 8.01 -5.03 -19.57
CA THR A 123 9.13 -4.75 -20.48
C THR A 123 8.63 -4.25 -21.82
#